data_AF-A0A6S6PNE5-F1
#
_entry.id   AF-A0A6S6PNE5-F1
#
_cell.length_a   1.000
_cell.length_b   1.000
_cell.length_c   1.000
_cell.angle_alpha   90.00
_cell.angle_beta   90.00
_cell.angle_gamma   90.00
#
_symmetry.space_group_name_H-M   'P 1'
#
loop_
_entity.id
_entity.type
_entity.pdbx_description
1 polymer ?
#
loop_
_entity_poly.entity_id
_entity_poly.type
_entity_poly.pdbx_seq_one_letter_code
_entity_poly.pdbx_strand_id
1 'polypeptide(L)'
;MQIVLVHGWGFAPAMWQPVRDRLGQPTVTPDLGFFGPTETGLPTGQPLLAVGHSLGLLWLLTQTSLPEGSVVLGINGFARFSRANDFPVGVPPRVLDRMMKGLEREAVPVLRQFRENCGLSQQETENFGNPETTRLMDGLSLLQKGDARAQGNRVHATLASRDDAIVSQAMTEASFPSERIEWLETGGHLLPLTHPDRCATFILKACEEFSADGR
;
A
#
# COMPACT_ATOMS: atom_id res chain seq x y z
N MET A 1 -15.32 12.87 7.02
CA MET A 1 -14.98 11.42 6.95
C MET A 1 -13.73 11.14 7.76
N GLN A 2 -13.60 9.93 8.32
CA GLN A 2 -12.37 9.52 9.02
C GLN A 2 -11.34 8.98 8.02
N ILE A 3 -10.06 9.33 8.20
CA ILE A 3 -8.97 8.84 7.35
C ILE A 3 -8.43 7.52 7.92
N VAL A 4 -8.36 6.51 7.06
CA VAL A 4 -7.70 5.23 7.33
C VAL A 4 -6.47 5.10 6.43
N LEU A 5 -5.30 4.78 6.99
CA LEU A 5 -4.04 4.60 6.26
C LEU A 5 -3.51 3.18 6.46
N VAL A 6 -3.52 2.36 5.40
CA VAL A 6 -3.09 0.95 5.42
C VAL A 6 -1.72 0.80 4.79
N HIS A 7 -0.77 0.24 5.55
CA HIS A 7 0.63 0.09 5.13
C HIS A 7 0.87 -1.07 4.16
N GLY A 8 2.03 -1.04 3.49
CA GLY A 8 2.50 -2.11 2.59
C GLY A 8 3.17 -3.28 3.31
N TRP A 9 3.52 -4.31 2.53
CA TRP A 9 4.22 -5.52 3.02
C TRP A 9 5.57 -5.18 3.66
N GLY A 10 5.91 -5.80 4.79
CA GLY A 10 7.20 -5.60 5.45
C GLY A 10 7.38 -4.23 6.11
N PHE A 11 6.29 -3.48 6.28
CA PHE A 11 6.23 -2.22 7.03
C PHE A 11 5.20 -2.31 8.17
N ALA A 12 5.05 -1.22 8.93
CA ALA A 12 4.14 -1.12 10.07
C ALA A 12 3.42 0.23 10.01
N PRO A 13 2.36 0.46 10.82
CA PRO A 13 1.64 1.73 10.91
C PRO A 13 2.54 2.97 11.01
N ALA A 14 3.68 2.85 11.70
CA ALA A 14 4.66 3.92 11.87
C ALA A 14 5.17 4.53 10.54
N MET A 15 5.11 3.81 9.42
CA MET A 15 5.50 4.35 8.12
C MET A 15 4.66 5.56 7.70
N TRP A 16 3.46 5.69 8.23
CA TRP A 16 2.56 6.81 7.95
C TRP A 16 2.82 8.02 8.84
N GLN A 17 3.68 7.92 9.87
CA GLN A 17 3.90 9.02 10.82
C GLN A 17 4.24 10.34 10.12
N PRO A 18 5.16 10.40 9.13
CA PRO A 18 5.47 11.66 8.45
C PRO A 18 4.25 12.27 7.73
N VAL A 19 3.38 11.44 7.16
CA VAL A 19 2.14 11.88 6.50
C VAL A 19 1.12 12.37 7.54
N ARG A 20 0.95 11.64 8.64
CA ARG A 20 0.01 11.98 9.73
C ARG A 20 0.33 13.34 10.35
N ASP A 21 1.62 13.63 10.54
CA ASP A 21 2.08 14.92 11.06
C ASP A 21 1.64 16.10 10.17
N ARG A 22 1.49 15.87 8.86
CA ARG A 22 1.09 16.88 7.88
C ARG A 22 -0.41 16.94 7.63
N LEU A 23 -1.13 15.83 7.83
CA LEU A 23 -2.59 15.81 7.73
C LEU A 23 -3.24 16.69 8.80
N GLY A 24 -2.61 16.84 9.98
CA GLY A 24 -3.10 17.71 11.06
C GLY A 24 -4.45 17.29 11.66
N GLN A 25 -4.94 16.10 11.32
CA GLN A 25 -6.22 15.56 11.79
C GLN A 25 -6.11 14.08 12.17
N PRO A 26 -7.00 13.55 13.04
CA PRO A 26 -6.92 12.17 13.48
C PRO A 26 -7.03 11.15 12.33
N THR A 27 -6.16 10.14 12.38
CA THR A 27 -6.10 9.03 11.41
C THR A 27 -6.17 7.70 12.14
N VAL A 28 -6.73 6.68 11.49
CA VAL A 28 -6.62 5.27 11.92
C VAL A 28 -5.59 4.58 11.04
N THR A 29 -4.68 3.83 11.63
CA THR A 29 -3.62 3.11 10.92
C THR A 29 -3.66 1.63 11.29
N PRO A 30 -4.49 0.82 10.62
CA PRO A 30 -4.56 -0.61 10.89
C PRO A 30 -3.19 -1.28 10.71
N ASP A 31 -2.86 -2.25 11.57
CA ASP A 31 -1.62 -3.02 11.50
C ASP A 31 -1.89 -4.42 10.91
N LEU A 32 -1.26 -4.74 9.79
CA LEU A 32 -1.34 -6.06 9.16
C LEU A 32 -0.55 -7.13 9.94
N GLY A 33 0.25 -6.73 10.95
CA GLY A 33 0.88 -7.61 11.93
C GLY A 33 2.21 -8.21 11.47
N PHE A 34 2.99 -7.51 10.64
CA PHE A 34 4.28 -8.04 10.16
C PHE A 34 5.37 -8.07 11.24
N PHE A 35 5.20 -7.32 12.34
CA PHE A 35 6.19 -7.16 13.41
C PHE A 35 5.56 -7.25 14.82
N GLY A 36 4.37 -7.86 14.94
CA GLY A 36 3.61 -7.89 16.17
C GLY A 36 2.15 -8.29 15.96
N PRO A 37 1.28 -8.05 16.97
CA PRO A 37 -0.13 -8.40 16.87
C PRO A 37 -0.82 -7.66 15.72
N THR A 38 -1.74 -8.36 15.06
CA THR A 38 -2.56 -7.79 13.99
C THR A 38 -3.66 -6.92 14.58
N GLU A 39 -3.81 -5.71 14.04
CA GLU A 39 -4.88 -4.76 14.40
C GLU A 39 -5.54 -4.22 13.13
N THR A 40 -6.30 -5.08 12.44
CA THR A 40 -6.94 -4.76 11.14
C THR A 40 -8.34 -4.14 11.27
N GLY A 41 -8.77 -3.80 12.49
CA GLY A 41 -10.09 -3.24 12.74
C GLY A 41 -10.28 -1.90 12.02
N LEU A 42 -11.32 -1.81 11.19
CA LEU A 42 -11.71 -0.56 10.54
C LEU A 42 -12.87 0.09 11.31
N PRO A 43 -12.93 1.43 11.38
CA PRO A 43 -14.10 2.12 11.92
C PRO A 43 -15.37 1.77 11.15
N THR A 44 -16.49 1.66 11.87
CA THR A 44 -17.79 1.32 11.30
C THR A 44 -18.78 2.45 11.49
N GLY A 45 -19.88 2.42 10.73
CA GLY A 45 -21.02 3.33 10.92
C GLY A 45 -20.95 4.67 10.19
N GLN A 46 -19.81 5.03 9.57
CA GLN A 46 -19.65 6.24 8.76
C GLN A 46 -18.75 5.98 7.55
N PRO A 47 -18.95 6.69 6.42
CA PRO A 47 -18.03 6.63 5.28
C PRO A 47 -16.58 6.99 5.65
N LEU A 48 -15.64 6.23 5.09
CA LEU A 48 -14.21 6.38 5.33
C LEU A 48 -13.51 6.97 4.11
N LEU A 49 -12.43 7.71 4.33
CA LEU A 49 -11.40 7.91 3.32
C LEU A 49 -10.30 6.88 3.57
N ALA A 50 -10.32 5.78 2.81
CA ALA A 50 -9.40 4.67 2.97
C ALA A 50 -8.23 4.78 1.98
N VAL A 51 -7.02 4.90 2.51
CA VAL A 51 -5.78 5.06 1.73
C VAL A 51 -4.94 3.81 1.90
N GLY A 52 -4.58 3.17 0.79
CA GLY A 52 -3.71 1.99 0.80
C GLY A 52 -2.38 2.26 0.11
N HIS A 53 -1.27 1.92 0.78
CA HIS A 53 0.05 1.88 0.15
C HIS A 53 0.38 0.48 -0.34
N SER A 54 0.74 0.32 -1.62
CA SER A 54 1.22 -0.97 -2.16
C SER A 54 0.24 -2.11 -1.83
N LEU A 55 0.69 -3.17 -1.13
CA LEU A 55 -0.15 -4.26 -0.60
C LEU A 55 -1.39 -3.75 0.17
N GLY A 56 -1.28 -2.65 0.91
CA GLY A 56 -2.38 -2.09 1.68
C GLY A 56 -3.60 -1.72 0.83
N LEU A 57 -3.39 -1.28 -0.42
CA LEU A 57 -4.48 -1.03 -1.36
C LEU A 57 -5.15 -2.34 -1.79
N LEU A 58 -4.35 -3.35 -2.16
CA LEU A 58 -4.88 -4.66 -2.53
C LEU A 58 -5.66 -5.29 -1.36
N TRP A 59 -5.18 -5.11 -0.13
CA TRP A 59 -5.88 -5.54 1.08
C TRP A 59 -7.22 -4.82 1.24
N LEU A 60 -7.27 -3.49 1.10
CA LEU A 60 -8.51 -2.70 1.16
C LEU A 60 -9.56 -3.16 0.15
N LEU A 61 -9.12 -3.58 -1.04
CA LEU A 61 -10.03 -3.96 -2.13
C LEU A 61 -10.50 -5.42 -2.05
N THR A 62 -9.81 -6.29 -1.31
CA THR A 62 -10.04 -7.75 -1.37
C THR A 62 -10.28 -8.43 -0.01
N GLN A 63 -9.79 -7.85 1.08
CA GLN A 63 -9.78 -8.49 2.40
C GLN A 63 -10.74 -7.83 3.40
N THR A 64 -11.41 -6.75 3.01
CA THR A 64 -12.30 -6.00 3.89
C THR A 64 -13.51 -5.45 3.15
N SER A 65 -14.53 -5.07 3.93
CA SER A 65 -15.70 -4.36 3.45
C SER A 65 -15.68 -2.96 4.04
N LEU A 66 -15.64 -1.95 3.17
CA LEU A 66 -15.74 -0.57 3.60
C LEU A 66 -17.22 -0.16 3.74
N PRO A 67 -17.55 0.74 4.69
CA PRO A 67 -18.88 1.34 4.76
C PRO A 67 -19.30 1.94 3.42
N GLU A 68 -20.59 1.92 3.13
CA GLU A 68 -21.14 2.55 1.93
C GLU A 68 -20.75 4.04 1.86
N GLY A 69 -20.47 4.54 0.65
CA GLY A 69 -19.98 5.90 0.44
C GLY A 69 -18.50 6.12 0.76
N SER A 70 -17.77 5.11 1.25
CA SER A 70 -16.32 5.23 1.47
C SER A 70 -15.56 5.44 0.17
N VAL A 71 -14.52 6.26 0.23
CA VAL A 71 -13.64 6.63 -0.87
C VAL A 71 -12.31 5.91 -0.71
N VAL A 72 -11.80 5.30 -1.79
CA VAL A 72 -10.52 4.57 -1.76
C VAL A 72 -9.46 5.32 -2.56
N LEU A 73 -8.30 5.54 -1.94
CA LEU A 73 -7.12 6.11 -2.57
C LEU A 73 -5.95 5.12 -2.58
N GLY A 74 -5.16 5.14 -3.65
CA GLY A 74 -3.92 4.38 -3.77
C GLY A 74 -2.68 5.27 -3.63
N ILE A 75 -1.65 4.80 -2.94
CA ILE A 75 -0.30 5.39 -3.01
C ILE A 75 0.68 4.28 -3.40
N ASN A 76 1.35 4.42 -4.54
CA ASN A 76 2.16 3.37 -5.16
C ASN A 76 1.42 2.01 -5.17
N GLY A 77 0.12 2.06 -5.45
CA GLY A 77 -0.77 0.92 -5.41
C GLY A 77 -0.87 0.20 -6.76
N PHE A 78 -1.52 -0.96 -6.73
CA PHE A 78 -1.86 -1.76 -7.90
C PHE A 78 -3.15 -2.54 -7.63
N ALA A 79 -3.85 -2.91 -8.70
CA ALA A 79 -5.00 -3.80 -8.61
C ALA A 79 -4.58 -5.28 -8.67
N ARG A 80 -3.42 -5.59 -9.26
CA ARG A 80 -2.81 -6.92 -9.28
C ARG A 80 -1.29 -6.77 -9.31
N PHE A 81 -0.58 -7.53 -8.47
CA PHE A 81 0.89 -7.45 -8.41
C PHE A 81 1.57 -8.53 -9.26
N SER A 82 1.14 -9.77 -9.08
CA SER A 82 1.76 -10.93 -9.72
C SER A 82 1.38 -11.06 -11.19
N ARG A 83 2.37 -11.37 -12.02
CA ARG A 83 2.20 -11.60 -13.46
C ARG A 83 1.20 -12.74 -13.71
N ALA A 84 0.36 -12.56 -14.71
CA ALA A 84 -0.50 -13.60 -15.27
C ALA A 84 -0.49 -13.52 -16.80
N ASN A 85 -1.08 -14.50 -17.47
CA ASN A 85 -1.18 -14.51 -18.93
C ASN A 85 -1.93 -13.29 -19.47
N ASP A 86 -2.95 -12.85 -18.74
CA ASP A 86 -3.78 -11.66 -19.01
C ASP A 86 -3.29 -10.41 -18.26
N PHE A 87 -2.16 -10.50 -17.56
CA PHE A 87 -1.52 -9.39 -16.85
C PHE A 87 0.02 -9.52 -16.91
N PRO A 88 0.64 -9.30 -18.08
CA PRO A 88 2.06 -9.59 -18.31
C PRO A 88 3.01 -8.59 -17.62
N VAL A 89 2.51 -7.40 -17.28
CA VAL A 89 3.27 -6.31 -16.64
C VAL A 89 3.58 -6.55 -15.17
N GLY A 90 2.97 -7.58 -14.56
CA GLY A 90 3.19 -7.93 -13.16
C GLY A 90 4.56 -8.52 -12.85
N VAL A 91 4.86 -8.64 -11.56
CA VAL A 91 6.07 -9.28 -11.04
C VAL A 91 6.01 -10.80 -11.30
N PRO A 92 7.06 -11.43 -11.86
CA PRO A 92 7.06 -12.88 -12.09
C PRO A 92 6.81 -13.67 -10.79
N PRO A 93 5.89 -14.66 -10.76
CA PRO A 93 5.56 -15.42 -9.56
C PRO A 93 6.77 -16.02 -8.84
N ARG A 94 7.78 -16.47 -9.61
CA ARG A 94 9.05 -17.02 -9.10
C ARG A 94 9.81 -16.08 -8.15
N VAL A 95 9.60 -14.77 -8.26
CA VAL A 95 10.22 -13.77 -7.35
C VAL A 95 9.58 -13.89 -5.97
N LEU A 96 8.24 -13.93 -5.92
CA LEU A 96 7.48 -14.13 -4.69
C LEU A 96 7.72 -15.53 -4.10
N ASP A 97 7.78 -16.57 -4.93
CA ASP A 97 8.12 -17.94 -4.49
C ASP A 97 9.48 -17.99 -3.79
N ARG A 98 10.47 -17.24 -4.29
CA ARG A 98 11.79 -17.16 -3.68
C ARG A 98 11.75 -16.44 -2.34
N MET A 99 11.00 -15.35 -2.24
CA MET A 99 10.82 -14.63 -0.97
C MET A 99 10.14 -15.53 0.06
N MET A 100 9.08 -16.25 -0.31
CA MET A 100 8.38 -17.21 0.56
C MET A 100 9.33 -18.31 1.04
N LYS A 101 10.10 -18.94 0.15
CA LYS A 101 11.14 -19.93 0.54
C LYS A 101 12.24 -19.33 1.43
N GLY A 102 12.52 -18.04 1.31
CA GLY A 102 13.43 -17.32 2.19
C GLY A 102 12.86 -17.18 3.59
N LEU A 103 11.57 -16.84 3.72
CA LEU A 103 10.88 -16.71 5.01
C LEU A 103 10.81 -18.04 5.78
N GLU A 104 10.76 -19.18 5.10
CA GLU A 104 10.87 -20.51 5.74
C GLU A 104 12.20 -20.72 6.46
N ARG A 105 13.26 -20.00 6.06
CA ARG A 105 14.59 -20.08 6.66
C ARG A 105 14.80 -18.99 7.69
N GLU A 106 14.67 -17.74 7.25
CA GLU A 106 14.93 -16.56 8.07
C GLU A 106 14.26 -15.31 7.48
N ALA A 107 13.48 -14.60 8.29
CA ALA A 107 12.70 -13.45 7.81
C ALA A 107 13.55 -12.19 7.56
N VAL A 108 14.56 -11.94 8.40
CA VAL A 108 15.35 -10.69 8.38
C VAL A 108 16.07 -10.48 7.04
N PRO A 109 16.77 -11.46 6.45
CA PRO A 109 17.41 -11.26 5.13
C PRO A 109 16.42 -10.94 4.01
N VAL A 110 15.23 -11.57 4.02
CA VAL A 110 14.18 -11.30 3.01
C VAL A 110 13.64 -9.89 3.14
N LEU A 111 13.35 -9.46 4.37
CA LEU A 111 12.88 -8.11 4.68
C LEU A 111 13.92 -7.05 4.32
N ARG A 112 15.19 -7.28 4.65
CA ARG A 112 16.30 -6.39 4.29
C ARG A 112 16.38 -6.19 2.78
N GLN A 113 16.46 -7.29 2.04
CA GLN A 113 16.55 -7.21 0.58
C GLN A 113 15.34 -6.50 -0.04
N PHE A 114 14.14 -6.74 0.47
CA PHE A 114 12.94 -6.05 0.01
C PHE A 114 12.99 -4.55 0.30
N ARG A 115 13.35 -4.15 1.53
CA ARG A 115 13.44 -2.74 1.92
C ARG A 115 14.52 -1.99 1.15
N GLU A 116 15.66 -2.64 0.87
CA GLU A 116 16.69 -2.10 -0.03
C GLU A 116 16.13 -1.87 -1.44
N ASN A 117 15.36 -2.82 -1.99
CA ASN A 117 14.70 -2.65 -3.29
C ASN A 117 13.64 -1.54 -3.28
N CYS A 118 13.03 -1.25 -2.13
CA CYS A 118 12.13 -0.11 -1.95
C CYS A 118 12.86 1.24 -1.89
N GLY A 119 14.20 1.24 -1.80
CA GLY A 119 15.05 2.42 -1.79
C GLY A 119 15.59 2.82 -0.40
N LEU A 120 15.45 1.98 0.63
CA LEU A 120 16.04 2.24 1.94
C LEU A 120 17.53 1.89 1.97
N SER A 121 18.31 2.69 2.68
CA SER A 121 19.73 2.44 2.92
C SER A 121 19.97 1.28 3.89
N GLN A 122 21.21 0.79 3.95
CA GLN A 122 21.59 -0.27 4.88
C GLN A 122 21.29 0.10 6.35
N GLN A 123 21.55 1.35 6.76
CA GLN A 123 21.28 1.82 8.12
C GLN A 123 19.78 1.79 8.45
N GLU A 124 18.92 2.10 7.49
CA GLU A 124 17.45 2.06 7.65
C GLU A 124 16.89 0.62 7.64
N THR A 125 17.74 -0.37 7.32
CA THR A 125 17.40 -1.79 7.26
C THR A 125 18.16 -2.61 8.32
N GLU A 126 18.61 -1.99 9.41
CA GLU A 126 19.30 -2.69 10.49
C GLU A 126 18.37 -3.15 11.62
N ASN A 127 17.21 -2.51 11.81
CA ASN A 127 16.28 -2.83 12.90
C ASN A 127 14.90 -3.27 12.36
N PHE A 128 14.61 -4.56 12.49
CA PHE A 128 13.33 -5.16 12.08
C PHE A 128 12.43 -5.52 13.26
N GLY A 129 12.82 -5.26 14.51
CA GLY A 129 12.12 -5.83 15.67
C GLY A 129 12.07 -7.36 15.59
N ASN A 130 10.90 -7.94 15.86
CA ASN A 130 10.63 -9.37 15.74
C ASN A 130 9.67 -9.62 14.56
N PRO A 131 10.16 -10.04 13.39
CA PRO A 131 9.31 -10.34 12.25
C PRO A 131 8.36 -11.52 12.52
N GLU A 132 7.09 -11.33 12.18
CA GLU A 132 6.07 -12.39 12.26
C GLU A 132 6.01 -13.16 10.95
N THR A 133 6.79 -14.24 10.84
CA THR A 133 6.97 -15.03 9.61
C THR A 133 5.66 -15.46 8.97
N THR A 134 4.70 -15.93 9.76
CA THR A 134 3.38 -16.35 9.25
C THR A 134 2.64 -15.18 8.59
N ARG A 135 2.67 -14.00 9.20
CA ARG A 135 2.02 -12.81 8.64
C ARG A 135 2.72 -12.30 7.39
N LEU A 136 4.05 -12.34 7.37
CA LEU A 136 4.83 -12.04 6.17
C LEU A 136 4.50 -12.99 5.02
N MET A 137 4.34 -14.28 5.32
CA MET A 137 3.93 -15.30 4.35
C MET A 137 2.52 -15.03 3.81
N ASP A 138 1.55 -14.71 4.69
CA ASP A 138 0.18 -14.35 4.30
C ASP A 138 0.18 -13.16 3.34
N GLY A 139 0.98 -12.13 3.63
CA GLY A 139 1.13 -10.96 2.78
C GLY A 139 1.76 -11.27 1.41
N LEU A 140 2.78 -12.14 1.35
CA LEU A 140 3.35 -12.59 0.06
C LEU A 140 2.35 -13.44 -0.74
N SER A 141 1.58 -14.29 -0.07
CA SER A 141 0.50 -15.07 -0.69
C SER A 141 -0.57 -14.15 -1.28
N LEU A 142 -0.93 -13.07 -0.58
CA LEU A 142 -1.85 -12.05 -1.10
C LEU A 142 -1.26 -11.31 -2.30
N LEU A 143 0.02 -10.91 -2.27
CA LEU A 143 0.70 -10.34 -3.44
C LEU A 143 0.71 -11.29 -4.64
N GLN A 144 0.89 -12.60 -4.39
CA GLN A 144 0.99 -13.60 -5.44
C GLN A 144 -0.36 -13.92 -6.09
N LYS A 145 -1.42 -14.01 -5.28
CA LYS A 145 -2.73 -14.55 -5.71
C LYS A 145 -3.82 -13.48 -5.83
N GLY A 146 -3.67 -12.36 -5.13
CA GLY A 146 -4.66 -11.30 -5.09
C GLY A 146 -4.86 -10.65 -6.47
N ASP A 147 -6.13 -10.41 -6.79
CA ASP A 147 -6.55 -9.76 -8.01
C ASP A 147 -7.78 -8.90 -7.72
N ALA A 148 -7.56 -7.59 -7.69
CA ALA A 148 -8.58 -6.57 -7.46
C ALA A 148 -8.93 -5.80 -8.74
N ARG A 149 -8.56 -6.30 -9.93
CA ARG A 149 -8.82 -5.58 -11.19
C ARG A 149 -10.31 -5.31 -11.41
N ALA A 150 -11.18 -6.23 -10.98
CA ALA A 150 -12.63 -6.03 -11.02
C ALA A 150 -13.13 -4.91 -10.08
N GLN A 151 -12.34 -4.54 -9.06
CA GLN A 151 -12.61 -3.49 -8.09
C GLN A 151 -11.79 -2.22 -8.36
N GLY A 152 -10.96 -2.18 -9.41
CA GLY A 152 -10.10 -1.04 -9.72
C GLY A 152 -10.86 0.27 -9.92
N ASN A 153 -12.10 0.19 -10.43
CA ASN A 153 -12.99 1.34 -10.57
C ASN A 153 -13.45 1.95 -9.22
N ARG A 154 -13.32 1.23 -8.11
CA ARG A 154 -13.59 1.74 -6.75
C ARG A 154 -12.48 2.65 -6.24
N VAL A 155 -11.29 2.61 -6.85
CA VAL A 155 -10.19 3.52 -6.53
C VAL A 155 -10.47 4.87 -7.18
N HIS A 156 -10.69 5.89 -6.35
CA HIS A 156 -11.00 7.25 -6.77
C HIS A 156 -9.81 7.91 -7.44
N ALA A 157 -8.64 7.83 -6.81
CA ALA A 157 -7.39 8.35 -7.34
C ALA A 157 -6.19 7.54 -6.81
N THR A 158 -5.08 7.59 -7.54
CA THR A 158 -3.80 6.98 -7.17
C THR A 158 -2.67 7.98 -7.33
N LEU A 159 -1.84 8.13 -6.31
CA LEU A 159 -0.54 8.82 -6.39
C LEU A 159 0.55 7.77 -6.65
N ALA A 160 1.38 7.96 -7.67
CA ALA A 160 2.42 7.00 -8.05
C ALA A 160 3.73 7.68 -8.43
N SER A 161 4.86 6.99 -8.21
CA SER A 161 6.19 7.46 -8.65
C SER A 161 6.66 6.75 -9.91
N ARG A 162 7.21 7.48 -10.87
CA ARG A 162 7.73 6.89 -12.13
C ARG A 162 8.98 6.04 -11.93
N ASP A 163 9.78 6.37 -10.92
CA ASP A 163 11.01 5.66 -10.54
C ASP A 163 10.77 4.53 -9.50
N ASP A 164 9.53 4.12 -9.28
CA ASP A 164 9.21 3.01 -8.38
C ASP A 164 9.74 1.67 -8.92
N ALA A 165 10.72 1.09 -8.20
CA ALA A 165 11.37 -0.16 -8.56
C ALA A 165 10.55 -1.42 -8.26
N ILE A 166 9.46 -1.30 -7.48
CA ILE A 166 8.58 -2.40 -7.07
C ILE A 166 7.32 -2.41 -7.92
N VAL A 167 6.70 -1.23 -8.11
CA VAL A 167 5.48 -1.04 -8.88
C VAL A 167 5.79 -0.20 -10.10
N SER A 168 6.17 -0.86 -11.20
CA SER A 168 6.52 -0.17 -12.45
C SER A 168 5.36 0.67 -12.99
N GLN A 169 5.67 1.72 -13.75
CA GLN A 169 4.68 2.55 -14.44
C GLN A 169 3.61 1.74 -15.19
N ALA A 170 4.04 0.74 -15.98
CA ALA A 170 3.14 -0.10 -16.75
C ALA A 170 2.16 -0.91 -15.87
N MET A 171 2.56 -1.28 -14.64
CA MET A 171 1.69 -1.97 -13.69
C MET A 171 0.61 -1.04 -13.14
N THR A 172 0.97 0.20 -12.81
CA THR A 172 0.01 1.23 -12.36
C THR A 172 -0.99 1.56 -13.47
N GLU A 173 -0.51 1.80 -14.69
CA GLU A 173 -1.36 2.10 -15.86
C GLU A 173 -2.30 0.93 -16.21
N ALA A 174 -1.83 -0.31 -16.05
CA ALA A 174 -2.69 -1.49 -16.23
C ALA A 174 -3.68 -1.71 -15.06
N SER A 175 -3.48 -1.03 -13.93
CA SER A 175 -4.33 -1.16 -12.75
C SER A 175 -5.44 -0.10 -12.70
N PHE A 176 -5.17 1.11 -13.19
CA PHE A 176 -6.07 2.25 -13.00
C PHE A 176 -6.20 3.11 -14.27
N PRO A 177 -7.36 3.77 -14.48
CA PRO A 177 -7.52 4.74 -15.56
C PRO A 177 -6.53 5.90 -15.45
N SER A 178 -6.00 6.34 -16.59
CA SER A 178 -4.95 7.38 -16.65
C SER A 178 -5.34 8.70 -15.98
N GLU A 179 -6.61 9.08 -16.05
CA GLU A 179 -7.16 10.31 -15.47
C GLU A 179 -7.26 10.28 -13.95
N ARG A 180 -7.10 9.10 -13.34
CA ARG A 180 -7.09 8.90 -11.88
C ARG A 180 -5.68 8.77 -11.31
N ILE A 181 -4.65 8.85 -12.14
CA ILE A 181 -3.26 8.70 -11.71
C ILE A 181 -2.57 10.06 -11.65
N GLU A 182 -2.13 10.45 -10.45
CA GLU A 182 -1.20 11.55 -10.24
C GLU A 182 0.23 11.00 -10.21
N TRP A 183 1.08 11.48 -11.12
CA TRP A 183 2.46 11.04 -11.23
C TRP A 183 3.42 12.01 -10.52
N LEU A 184 4.33 11.44 -9.73
CA LEU A 184 5.59 12.07 -9.35
C LEU A 184 6.72 11.51 -10.24
N GLU A 185 7.63 12.38 -10.66
CA GLU A 185 8.78 11.96 -11.47
C GLU A 185 9.76 11.12 -10.64
N THR A 186 9.89 11.42 -9.35
CA THR A 186 10.80 10.74 -8.43
C THR A 186 10.19 10.55 -7.05
N GLY A 187 10.66 9.54 -6.32
CA GLY A 187 10.23 9.25 -4.94
C GLY A 187 10.24 7.78 -4.57
N GLY A 188 10.47 6.90 -5.55
CA GLY A 188 10.59 5.47 -5.38
C GLY A 188 9.32 4.83 -4.82
N HIS A 189 9.49 3.66 -4.19
CA HIS A 189 8.35 2.90 -3.67
C HIS A 189 7.75 3.48 -2.37
N LEU A 190 8.47 4.34 -1.66
CA LEU A 190 8.14 4.76 -0.30
C LEU A 190 7.70 6.23 -0.24
N LEU A 191 6.78 6.65 -1.12
CA LEU A 191 6.23 8.02 -1.10
C LEU A 191 5.75 8.51 0.29
N PRO A 192 5.15 7.67 1.17
CA PRO A 192 4.83 8.11 2.53
C PRO A 192 6.03 8.57 3.36
N LEU A 193 7.25 8.13 3.03
CA LEU A 193 8.49 8.52 3.69
C LEU A 193 9.25 9.59 2.89
N THR A 194 9.33 9.45 1.56
CA THR A 194 10.14 10.32 0.71
C THR A 194 9.45 11.63 0.35
N HIS A 195 8.11 11.60 0.19
CA HIS A 195 7.30 12.75 -0.20
C HIS A 195 6.03 12.87 0.66
N PRO A 196 6.16 12.95 2.01
CA PRO A 196 5.01 12.96 2.90
C PRO A 196 4.10 14.18 2.70
N ASP A 197 4.64 15.32 2.30
CA ASP A 197 3.87 16.53 1.94
C ASP A 197 2.97 16.27 0.73
N ARG A 198 3.48 15.61 -0.32
CA ARG A 198 2.68 15.25 -1.50
C ARG A 198 1.60 14.25 -1.16
N CYS A 199 1.91 13.24 -0.34
CA CYS A 199 0.92 12.29 0.16
C CYS A 199 -0.20 13.00 0.95
N ALA A 200 0.15 13.91 1.84
CA ALA A 200 -0.83 14.65 2.64
C ALA A 200 -1.73 15.54 1.77
N THR A 201 -1.15 16.31 0.84
CA THR A 201 -1.92 17.14 -0.11
C THR A 201 -2.88 16.28 -0.94
N PHE A 202 -2.42 15.14 -1.46
CA PHE A 202 -3.22 14.21 -2.24
C PHE A 202 -4.43 13.69 -1.44
N ILE A 203 -4.24 13.33 -0.18
CA ILE A 203 -5.30 12.84 0.71
C ILE A 203 -6.27 13.97 1.09
N LEU A 204 -5.77 15.14 1.46
CA LEU A 204 -6.59 16.29 1.87
C LEU A 204 -7.46 16.81 0.72
N LYS A 205 -6.93 16.83 -0.51
CA LYS A 205 -7.72 17.19 -1.70
C LYS A 205 -8.96 16.30 -1.84
N ALA A 206 -8.81 14.99 -1.67
CA ALA A 206 -9.96 14.08 -1.68
C ALA A 206 -10.90 14.34 -0.48
N CYS A 207 -10.38 14.61 0.72
CA CYS A 207 -11.23 14.99 1.86
C CYS A 207 -12.11 16.20 1.55
N GLU A 208 -11.56 17.24 0.92
CA GLU A 208 -12.26 18.47 0.56
C GLU A 208 -13.33 18.24 -0.49
N GLU A 209 -13.01 17.51 -1.58
CA GLU A 209 -13.94 17.15 -2.66
C GLU A 209 -15.22 16.50 -2.09
N PHE A 210 -15.05 15.51 -1.22
CA PHE A 210 -16.18 14.76 -0.68
C PHE A 210 -16.85 15.40 0.54
N SER A 211 -16.22 16.37 1.20
CA SER A 211 -16.89 17.19 2.21
C SER A 211 -17.77 18.28 1.57
N ALA A 212 -17.36 18.80 0.41
CA ALA A 212 -18.10 19.83 -0.33
C ALA A 212 -19.36 19.28 -1.04
N ASP A 213 -19.34 18.00 -1.41
CA ASP A 213 -20.46 17.28 -2.05
C ASP A 213 -21.66 17.01 -1.12
N GLY A 214 -21.61 17.44 0.16
CA GLY A 214 -22.72 17.26 1.12
C GLY A 214 -23.01 15.80 1.49
N ARG A 215 -22.01 14.93 1.37
CA ARG A 215 -22.06 13.51 1.78
C ARG A 215 -21.45 13.30 3.16
#